data_AF-A0A0D7AZB7-F1
#
_entry.id   AF-A0A0D7AZB7-F1
#
_cell.length_a   1.000
_cell.length_b   1.000
_cell.length_c   1.000
_cell.angle_alpha   90.00
_cell.angle_beta   90.00
_cell.angle_gamma   90.00
#
_symmetry.space_group_name_H-M   'P 1'
#
loop_
_entity.id
_entity.type
_entity.pdbx_description
1 polymer ?
#
loop_
_entity_poly.entity_id
_entity_poly.type
_entity_poly.pdbx_seq_one_letter_code
_entity_poly.pdbx_strand_id
1 'polypeptide(L)' 'MFESVKSWWSPEPTKFDPTDPKQNPLNPKGLKPCCACPETKRARDDCFLNNGAEADDKCREVLTNHLTCMRSLGFKV' A
#
# COMPACT_ATOMS: atom_id res chain seq x y z
N MET A 1 -5.45 -44.75 7.53
CA MET A 1 -6.30 -43.68 8.12
C MET A 1 -5.48 -42.62 8.88
N PHE A 2 -4.30 -42.21 8.37
CA PHE A 2 -3.47 -41.15 8.98
C PHE A 2 -3.08 -40.03 8.00
N GLU A 3 -3.67 -40.02 6.79
CA GLU A 3 -3.32 -39.06 5.73
C GLU A 3 -4.12 -37.76 5.81
N SER A 4 -5.33 -37.76 6.39
CA SER A 4 -6.16 -36.55 6.51
C SER A 4 -5.68 -35.53 7.56
N VAL A 5 -4.68 -35.86 8.38
CA VAL A 5 -4.17 -34.94 9.42
C VAL A 5 -3.04 -34.05 8.89
N LYS A 6 -2.39 -34.43 7.78
CA LYS A 6 -1.25 -33.70 7.20
C LYS A 6 -1.67 -32.54 6.28
N SER A 7 -2.90 -32.56 5.76
CA SER A 7 -3.43 -31.47 4.92
C SER A 7 -3.72 -30.19 5.71
N TRP A 8 -3.80 -30.27 7.04
CA TRP A 8 -4.08 -29.12 7.91
C TRP A 8 -2.82 -28.36 8.37
N TRP A 9 -1.62 -28.84 8.03
CA TRP A 9 -0.34 -28.22 8.40
C TRP A 9 0.49 -27.81 7.19
N SER A 10 -0.16 -27.56 6.04
CA SER A 10 0.49 -26.90 4.91
C SER A 10 0.78 -25.45 5.28
N PRO A 11 2.06 -25.01 5.34
CA PRO A 11 2.36 -23.59 5.41
C PRO A 11 1.81 -22.93 4.15
N GLU A 12 0.94 -21.93 4.31
CA GLU A 12 0.47 -21.14 3.19
C GLU A 12 1.67 -20.58 2.41
N PRO A 13 1.59 -20.46 1.07
CA PRO A 13 2.62 -19.78 0.29
C PRO A 13 2.81 -18.38 0.87
N THR A 14 4.06 -18.02 1.16
CA THR A 14 4.42 -16.75 1.79
C THR A 14 3.96 -15.60 0.89
N LYS A 15 2.84 -14.96 1.26
CA LYS A 15 2.29 -13.81 0.53
C LYS A 15 3.33 -12.68 0.57
N PHE A 16 3.52 -11.97 -0.56
CA PHE A 16 4.46 -10.85 -0.65
C PHE A 16 4.05 -9.75 0.34
N ASP A 17 4.92 -9.47 1.31
CA ASP A 17 4.74 -8.40 2.28
C ASP A 17 5.61 -7.19 1.89
N PRO A 18 5.01 -6.11 1.33
CA PRO A 18 5.75 -4.91 0.95
C PRO A 18 6.31 -4.12 2.13
N THR A 19 6.00 -4.52 3.37
CA THR A 19 6.52 -3.92 4.61
C THR A 19 7.77 -4.63 5.13
N ASP A 20 8.10 -5.81 4.63
CA ASP A 20 9.36 -6.48 4.97
C ASP A 20 10.51 -5.87 4.12
N PRO A 21 11.51 -5.22 4.74
CA PRO A 21 12.67 -4.66 4.01
C PRO A 21 13.45 -5.72 3.23
N LYS A 22 13.36 -7.00 3.61
CA LYS A 22 13.99 -8.12 2.89
C LYS A 22 13.28 -8.42 1.57
N GLN A 23 11.97 -8.18 1.49
CA GLN A 23 11.18 -8.39 0.27
C GLN A 23 11.04 -7.12 -0.57
N ASN A 24 11.11 -5.95 0.07
CA ASN A 24 11.02 -4.65 -0.60
C ASN A 24 12.23 -3.75 -0.22
N PRO A 25 13.34 -3.82 -0.97
CA PRO A 25 14.53 -3.00 -0.69
C PRO A 25 14.29 -1.49 -0.91
N LEU A 26 13.22 -1.10 -1.61
CA LEU A 26 12.83 0.30 -1.81
C LEU A 26 12.16 0.90 -0.57
N ASN A 27 11.74 0.06 0.38
CA ASN A 27 11.18 0.45 1.67
C ASN A 27 12.09 -0.03 2.81
N PRO A 28 13.28 0.55 2.97
CA PRO A 28 14.26 0.08 3.96
C PRO A 28 13.77 0.23 5.41
N LYS A 29 12.81 1.12 5.64
CA LYS A 29 12.19 1.37 6.95
C LYS A 29 11.01 0.45 7.24
N GLY A 30 10.61 -0.41 6.29
CA GLY A 30 9.47 -1.32 6.45
C GLY A 30 8.16 -0.59 6.74
N LEU A 31 8.00 0.61 6.18
CA LEU A 31 6.81 1.43 6.41
C LEU A 31 5.58 0.76 5.82
N LYS A 32 4.44 0.91 6.49
CA LYS A 32 3.13 0.57 5.93
C LYS A 32 2.70 1.64 4.93
N PRO A 33 1.86 1.32 3.93
CA PRO A 33 1.37 2.30 2.95
C PRO A 33 0.73 3.55 3.59
N CYS A 34 0.05 3.39 4.74
CA CYS A 34 -0.55 4.49 5.48
C CYS A 34 0.46 5.51 6.04
N CYS A 35 1.73 5.11 6.22
CA CYS A 35 2.81 5.91 6.81
C CYS A 35 3.91 6.26 5.80
N ALA A 36 3.86 5.70 4.60
CA ALA A 36 4.87 5.87 3.57
C ALA A 36 4.95 7.32 3.05
N CYS A 37 3.79 7.96 2.89
CA CYS A 37 3.67 9.26 2.22
C CYS A 37 2.69 10.19 2.97
N PRO A 38 3.04 10.69 4.18
CA PRO A 38 2.12 11.49 4.99
C PRO A 38 1.75 12.84 4.35
N GLU A 39 2.70 13.51 3.71
CA GLU A 39 2.49 14.82 3.10
C GLU A 39 1.51 14.76 1.92
N THR A 40 1.75 13.87 0.97
CA THR A 40 0.87 13.71 -0.20
C THR A 40 -0.46 13.07 0.16
N LYS A 41 -0.51 12.23 1.20
CA LYS A 41 -1.75 11.69 1.74
C LYS A 41 -2.64 12.80 2.30
N ARG A 42 -2.08 13.69 3.13
CA ARG A 42 -2.84 14.82 3.71
C ARG A 42 -3.40 15.71 2.62
N ALA A 43 -2.57 16.14 1.68
CA ALA A 43 -3.03 16.96 0.56
C ALA A 43 -4.16 16.28 -0.24
N ARG A 44 -4.06 14.96 -0.48
CA ARG A 44 -5.13 14.19 -1.13
C ARG A 44 -6.40 14.22 -0.27
N ASP A 45 -6.29 13.85 1.00
CA ASP A 45 -7.45 13.76 1.90
C ASP A 45 -8.15 15.11 2.03
N ASP A 46 -7.40 16.19 2.19
CA ASP A 46 -7.92 17.56 2.24
C ASP A 46 -8.62 17.94 0.90
N CYS A 47 -8.03 17.56 -0.23
CA CYS A 47 -8.65 17.81 -1.54
C CYS A 47 -9.99 17.08 -1.69
N PHE A 48 -10.06 15.80 -1.28
CA PHE A 48 -11.30 15.03 -1.35
C PHE A 48 -12.37 15.56 -0.39
N LEU A 49 -12.00 15.98 0.82
CA LEU A 49 -12.92 16.57 1.79
C LEU A 49 -13.51 17.90 1.31
N ASN A 50 -12.73 18.72 0.60
CA ASN A 50 -13.17 20.03 0.13
C ASN A 50 -13.99 19.99 -1.17
N ASN A 51 -13.75 19.00 -2.05
CA ASN A 51 -14.36 18.96 -3.39
C ASN A 51 -15.54 17.98 -3.52
N GLY A 52 -15.74 17.07 -2.55
CA GLY A 52 -16.91 16.19 -2.51
C GLY A 52 -17.11 15.40 -3.82
N ALA A 53 -18.25 15.60 -4.48
CA ALA A 53 -18.61 14.90 -5.73
C ALA A 53 -17.70 15.22 -6.92
N GLU A 54 -17.01 16.36 -6.92
CA GLU A 54 -16.11 16.78 -8.01
C GLU A 54 -14.64 16.41 -7.74
N ALA A 55 -14.37 15.68 -6.64
CA ALA A 55 -13.03 15.36 -6.20
C ALA A 55 -12.26 14.50 -7.22
N ASP A 56 -12.91 13.59 -7.94
CA ASP A 56 -12.24 12.69 -8.88
C ASP A 56 -11.54 13.44 -10.02
N ASP A 57 -12.11 14.55 -10.47
CA ASP A 57 -11.53 15.38 -11.52
C ASP A 57 -10.62 16.48 -10.96
N LYS A 58 -11.01 17.13 -9.86
CA LYS A 58 -10.23 18.23 -9.27
C LYS A 58 -8.99 17.77 -8.51
N CYS A 59 -9.02 16.57 -7.92
CA CYS A 59 -7.93 16.03 -7.11
C CYS A 59 -7.01 15.08 -7.88
N ARG A 60 -7.20 14.93 -9.19
CA ARG A 60 -6.45 14.00 -10.04
C ARG A 60 -4.93 14.18 -9.96
N GLU A 61 -4.48 15.43 -9.93
CA GLU A 61 -3.06 15.77 -9.79
C GLU A 61 -2.51 15.39 -8.42
N VAL A 62 -3.23 15.77 -7.34
CA VAL A 62 -2.83 15.48 -5.95
C VAL A 62 -2.82 13.97 -5.70
N LEU A 63 -3.78 13.23 -6.26
CA LEU A 63 -3.82 11.78 -6.22
C LEU A 63 -2.63 11.16 -6.96
N THR A 64 -2.29 11.68 -8.14
CA THR A 64 -1.13 11.21 -8.93
C THR A 64 0.18 11.40 -8.17
N ASN A 65 0.33 12.50 -7.43
CA ASN A 65 1.49 12.73 -6.56
C ASN A 65 1.57 11.70 -5.42
N HIS A 66 0.43 11.36 -4.81
CA HIS A 66 0.38 10.33 -3.78
C HIS A 66 0.72 8.93 -4.32
N LEU A 67 0.17 8.55 -5.48
CA LEU A 67 0.48 7.29 -6.15
C LEU A 67 1.96 7.20 -6.54
N THR A 68 2.53 8.29 -7.05
CA THR A 68 3.95 8.36 -7.42
C THR A 68 4.84 8.12 -6.20
N CYS A 69 4.50 8.71 -5.05
CA CYS A 69 5.21 8.47 -3.79
C CYS A 69 5.11 7.01 -3.32
N MET A 70 3.94 6.39 -3.43
CA MET A 70 3.80 4.97 -3.05
C MET A 70 4.58 4.04 -4.01
N ARG A 71 4.59 4.36 -5.31
CA ARG A 71 5.33 3.58 -6.32
C ARG A 71 6.85 3.69 -6.16
N SER A 72 7.37 4.86 -5.76
CA SER A 72 8.81 5.00 -5.51
C SER A 72 9.32 4.14 -4.36
N LEU A 73 8.44 3.78 -3.43
CA LEU A 73 8.71 2.88 -2.31
C LEU A 73 8.37 1.41 -2.63
N GLY A 74 8.01 1.08 -3.87
CA GLY A 74 7.76 -0.30 -4.31
C GLY A 74 6.38 -0.85 -3.95
N PHE A 75 5.45 -0.02 -3.48
CA PHE A 75 4.07 -0.45 -3.25
C PHE A 75 3.33 -0.60 -4.60
N LYS A 76 2.66 -1.75 -4.80
CA LYS A 76 1.77 -1.98 -5.94
C LYS A 76 0.37 -1.45 -5.59
N VAL A 77 0.02 -0.30 -6.18
CA VAL A 77 -1.22 0.47 -5.95
C VAL A 77 -1.93 0.79 -7.26
#